data_AF-A0A1F3XEN1-F1
#
_entry.id   AF-A0A1F3XEN1-F1
#
_cell.length_a   1.000
_cell.length_b   1.000
_cell.length_c   1.000
_cell.angle_alpha   90.00
_cell.angle_beta   90.00
_cell.angle_gamma   90.00
#
_symmetry.space_group_name_H-M   'P 1'
#
loop_
_entity.id
_entity.type
_entity.pdbx_description
1 polymer ?
#
loop_
_entity_poly.entity_id
_entity_poly.type
_entity_poly.pdbx_seq_one_letter_code
_entity_poly.pdbx_strand_id
1 'polypeptide(L)'
;MGDGWMAAGSISTEQSIASLKQICGYLAEAGREESRFMLSKRLYIAVDDNEALARQKLTAALSYQYGGDQSTMGLAATPNRAVEVVGGLREAGAQHVLLNPAYDHMKQLELLATKVVPQLYTQRLK
;
A
#
# COMPACT_ATOMS: atom_id res chain seq x y z
N MET A 1 -19.25 -17.30 -3.57
CA MET A 1 -18.01 -17.09 -2.78
C MET A 1 -17.11 -16.14 -3.55
N GLY A 2 -16.15 -15.48 -2.90
CA GLY A 2 -15.19 -14.59 -3.54
C GLY A 2 -13.85 -15.27 -3.85
N ASP A 3 -13.17 -14.77 -4.88
CA ASP A 3 -11.84 -15.24 -5.33
C ASP A 3 -10.69 -14.29 -4.98
N GLY A 4 -11.00 -13.28 -4.16
CA GLY A 4 -9.98 -12.41 -3.60
C GLY A 4 -10.56 -11.46 -2.56
N TRP A 5 -9.64 -10.73 -1.93
CA TRP A 5 -9.93 -9.68 -0.98
C TRP A 5 -8.94 -8.54 -1.14
N MET A 6 -9.44 -7.31 -0.95
CA MET A 6 -8.61 -6.12 -0.96
C MET A 6 -8.78 -5.36 0.35
N ALA A 7 -7.67 -5.18 1.07
CA ALA A 7 -7.60 -4.25 2.18
C ALA A 7 -7.93 -2.83 1.69
N ALA A 8 -8.91 -2.19 2.32
CA ALA A 8 -9.40 -0.87 1.94
C ALA A 8 -8.29 0.18 2.05
N GLY A 9 -8.31 1.19 1.17
CA GLY A 9 -7.35 2.31 1.22
C GLY A 9 -7.46 3.19 2.47
N SER A 10 -8.60 3.10 3.16
CA SER A 10 -8.92 3.91 4.34
C SER A 10 -8.38 3.36 5.66
N ILE A 11 -7.92 2.10 5.70
CA ILE A 11 -7.30 1.52 6.91
C ILE A 11 -5.78 1.65 6.88
N SER A 12 -5.17 1.71 8.05
CA SER A 12 -3.71 1.87 8.17
C SER A 12 -2.96 0.67 7.56
N THR A 13 -1.68 0.87 7.24
CA THR A 13 -0.82 -0.21 6.76
C THR A 13 -0.71 -1.33 7.80
N GLU A 14 -0.55 -0.99 9.07
CA GLU A 14 -0.44 -1.93 10.19
C GLU A 14 -1.71 -2.76 10.34
N GLN A 15 -2.88 -2.11 10.29
CA GLN A 15 -4.17 -2.80 10.30
C GLN A 15 -4.31 -3.74 9.10
N SER A 16 -3.84 -3.31 7.92
CA SER A 16 -3.88 -4.14 6.71
C SER A 16 -3.00 -5.38 6.84
N ILE A 17 -1.80 -5.25 7.40
CA ILE A 17 -0.89 -6.37 7.67
C ILE A 17 -1.55 -7.37 8.62
N ALA A 18 -2.21 -6.90 9.67
CA ALA A 18 -2.93 -7.77 10.60
C ALA A 18 -4.06 -8.53 9.88
N SER A 19 -4.89 -7.84 9.09
CA SER A 19 -5.97 -8.46 8.32
C SER A 19 -5.45 -9.48 7.30
N LEU A 20 -4.38 -9.18 6.56
CA LEU A 20 -3.78 -10.10 5.60
C LEU A 20 -3.35 -11.41 6.28
N LYS A 21 -2.65 -11.32 7.42
CA LYS A 21 -2.23 -12.48 8.21
C LYS A 21 -3.41 -13.30 8.72
N GLN A 22 -4.47 -12.65 9.20
CA GLN A 22 -5.69 -13.33 9.64
C GLN A 22 -6.34 -14.09 8.49
N ILE A 23 -6.44 -13.47 7.31
CA ILE A 23 -7.06 -14.11 6.14
C ILE A 23 -6.23 -15.30 5.65
N CYS A 24 -4.89 -15.20 5.62
CA CYS A 24 -4.04 -16.37 5.36
C CYS A 24 -4.33 -17.52 6.33
N GLY A 25 -4.44 -17.22 7.63
CA GLY A 25 -4.84 -18.21 8.65
C GLY A 25 -6.19 -18.86 8.35
N TYR A 26 -7.20 -18.07 8.02
CA TYR A 26 -8.54 -18.58 7.68
C TYR A 26 -8.55 -19.42 6.39
N LEU A 27 -7.74 -19.07 5.39
CA LEU A 27 -7.60 -19.87 4.18
C LEU A 27 -6.98 -21.23 4.48
N ALA A 28 -5.94 -21.26 5.32
CA ALA A 28 -5.30 -22.49 5.77
C ALA A 28 -6.27 -23.39 6.55
N GLU A 29 -7.02 -22.83 7.51
CA GLU A 29 -8.05 -23.54 8.28
C GLU A 29 -9.16 -24.12 7.37
N ALA A 30 -9.55 -23.39 6.32
CA ALA A 30 -10.54 -23.82 5.36
C ALA A 30 -10.01 -24.80 4.30
N GLY A 31 -8.71 -25.16 4.33
CA GLY A 31 -8.07 -26.01 3.32
C GLY A 31 -8.05 -25.38 1.92
N ARG A 32 -8.13 -24.05 1.84
CA ARG A 32 -8.15 -23.32 0.56
C ARG A 32 -6.73 -22.91 0.17
N GLU A 33 -6.35 -23.21 -1.07
CA GLU A 33 -5.06 -22.77 -1.59
C GLU A 33 -4.99 -21.24 -1.72
N GLU A 34 -3.99 -20.62 -1.09
CA GLU A 34 -3.75 -19.17 -1.14
C GLU A 34 -3.53 -18.65 -2.56
N SER A 35 -2.93 -19.47 -3.44
CA SER A 35 -2.71 -19.16 -4.86
C SER A 35 -4.00 -18.94 -5.65
N ARG A 36 -5.14 -19.43 -5.14
CA ARG A 36 -6.48 -19.31 -5.75
C ARG A 36 -7.33 -18.23 -5.08
N PHE A 37 -6.76 -17.48 -4.14
CA PHE A 37 -7.43 -16.36 -3.49
C PHE A 37 -6.52 -15.13 -3.44
N MET A 38 -6.77 -14.18 -4.34
CA MET A 38 -5.91 -13.00 -4.49
C MET A 38 -6.04 -12.07 -3.27
N LEU A 39 -4.96 -11.92 -2.52
CA LEU A 39 -4.87 -10.94 -1.44
C LEU A 39 -4.22 -9.65 -1.93
N SER A 40 -4.88 -8.53 -1.66
CA SER A 40 -4.39 -7.24 -2.15
C SER A 40 -4.59 -6.09 -1.16
N LYS A 41 -3.90 -4.97 -1.41
CA LYS A 41 -4.06 -3.71 -0.67
C LYS A 41 -4.12 -2.55 -1.64
N ARG A 42 -5.09 -1.64 -1.46
CA ARG A 42 -5.00 -0.28 -2.04
C ARG A 42 -4.26 0.62 -1.07
N LEU A 43 -3.22 1.29 -1.54
CA LEU A 43 -2.43 2.21 -0.74
C LEU A 43 -2.46 3.61 -1.38
N TYR A 44 -3.12 4.55 -0.72
CA TYR A 44 -2.90 5.97 -1.03
C TYR A 44 -1.46 6.31 -0.70
N ILE A 45 -0.73 6.89 -1.65
CA ILE A 45 0.71 7.09 -1.49
C ILE A 45 1.16 8.44 -2.06
N ALA A 46 2.09 9.07 -1.36
CA ALA A 46 2.81 10.25 -1.79
C ALA A 46 4.30 10.07 -1.47
N VAL A 47 5.14 10.19 -2.49
CA VAL A 47 6.60 10.07 -2.38
C VAL A 47 7.22 11.45 -2.56
N ASP A 48 8.06 11.85 -1.60
CA ASP A 48 8.89 13.05 -1.66
C ASP A 48 10.06 12.89 -0.66
N ASP A 49 11.19 13.54 -0.90
CA ASP A 49 12.32 13.53 0.04
C ASP A 49 11.98 14.27 1.35
N ASN A 50 10.98 15.16 1.29
CA ASN A 50 10.39 15.79 2.47
C ASN A 50 9.06 15.13 2.83
N GLU A 51 9.08 14.18 3.78
CA GLU A 51 7.88 13.45 4.21
C GLU A 51 6.78 14.36 4.77
N ALA A 52 7.15 15.47 5.44
CA ALA A 52 6.18 16.43 5.97
C ALA A 52 5.42 17.13 4.85
N LEU A 53 6.13 17.51 3.77
CA LEU A 53 5.51 18.09 2.58
C LEU A 53 4.62 17.06 1.85
N ALA A 54 5.11 15.83 1.70
CA ALA A 54 4.31 14.74 1.11
C ALA A 54 3.02 14.50 1.91
N ARG A 55 3.12 14.49 3.25
CA ARG A 55 1.98 14.31 4.17
C ARG A 55 0.99 15.45 4.03
N GLN A 56 1.45 16.70 4.06
CA GLN A 56 0.59 17.87 3.90
C GLN A 56 -0.22 17.79 2.60
N LYS A 57 0.44 17.50 1.47
CA LYS A 57 -0.22 17.43 0.16
C LYS A 57 -1.17 16.24 0.04
N LEU A 58 -0.78 15.07 0.57
CA LEU A 58 -1.62 13.88 0.56
C LEU A 58 -2.90 14.12 1.37
N THR A 59 -2.77 14.66 2.59
CA THR A 59 -3.92 15.01 3.44
C THR A 59 -4.83 16.00 2.72
N ALA A 60 -4.28 17.06 2.12
CA ALA A 60 -5.10 18.04 1.40
C ALA A 60 -5.89 17.41 0.25
N ALA A 61 -5.26 16.52 -0.53
CA ALA A 61 -5.93 15.82 -1.63
C ALA A 61 -7.04 14.87 -1.13
N LEU A 62 -6.77 14.10 -0.09
CA LEU A 62 -7.75 13.17 0.48
C LEU A 62 -8.90 13.90 1.18
N SER A 63 -8.61 14.96 1.94
CA SER A 63 -9.65 15.81 2.56
C SER A 63 -10.51 16.51 1.51
N TYR A 64 -9.94 16.93 0.38
CA TYR A 64 -10.72 17.46 -0.73
C TYR A 64 -11.67 16.39 -1.31
N GLN A 65 -11.19 15.16 -1.50
CA GLN A 65 -11.98 14.08 -2.10
C GLN A 65 -13.06 13.50 -1.17
N TYR A 66 -12.75 13.36 0.12
CA TYR A 66 -13.57 12.60 1.08
C TYR A 66 -14.16 13.44 2.21
N GLY A 67 -13.74 14.69 2.35
CA GLY A 67 -14.09 15.53 3.51
C GLY A 67 -13.42 15.06 4.81
N GLY A 68 -13.58 15.85 5.86
CA GLY A 68 -13.06 15.53 7.20
C GLY A 68 -11.54 15.53 7.32
N ASP A 69 -11.07 15.12 8.49
CA ASP A 69 -9.64 14.97 8.77
C ASP A 69 -9.12 13.65 8.19
N GLN A 70 -8.19 13.76 7.23
CA GLN A 70 -7.53 12.64 6.56
C GLN A 70 -6.03 12.57 6.91
N SER A 71 -5.60 13.24 7.98
CA SER A 71 -4.18 13.40 8.36
C SER A 71 -3.42 12.09 8.55
N THR A 72 -4.11 11.02 8.94
CA THR A 72 -3.53 9.69 9.17
C THR A 72 -3.69 8.75 7.98
N MET A 73 -4.45 9.13 6.95
CA MET A 73 -4.76 8.26 5.82
C MET A 73 -3.61 8.21 4.81
N GLY A 74 -3.34 7.01 4.30
CA GLY A 74 -2.30 6.80 3.28
C GLY A 74 -0.87 7.00 3.78
N LEU A 75 0.07 6.72 2.88
CA LEU A 75 1.50 6.76 3.12
C LEU A 75 2.12 8.01 2.48
N ALA A 76 2.65 8.90 3.31
CA ALA A 76 3.61 9.90 2.88
C ALA A 76 5.00 9.46 3.33
N ALA A 77 5.94 9.34 2.40
CA ALA A 77 7.22 8.71 2.66
C ALA A 77 8.31 9.17 1.69
N THR A 78 9.56 9.04 2.11
CA THR A 78 10.70 9.02 1.18
C THR A 78 10.62 7.79 0.25
N PRO A 79 11.32 7.77 -0.90
CA PRO A 79 11.34 6.59 -1.77
C PRO A 79 11.78 5.31 -1.03
N ASN A 80 12.82 5.38 -0.20
CA ASN A 80 13.32 4.22 0.55
C ASN A 80 12.26 3.72 1.55
N ARG A 81 11.62 4.63 2.27
CA ARG A 81 10.57 4.26 3.24
C ARG A 81 9.34 3.68 2.54
N ALA A 82 9.00 4.15 1.34
CA ALA A 82 7.95 3.55 0.52
C ALA A 82 8.29 2.11 0.12
N VAL A 83 9.55 1.82 -0.26
CA VAL A 83 10.01 0.46 -0.56
C VAL A 83 9.87 -0.47 0.65
N GLU A 84 10.30 -0.02 1.83
CA GLU A 84 10.17 -0.79 3.08
C GLU A 84 8.70 -1.12 3.39
N VAL A 85 7.82 -0.13 3.32
CA VAL A 85 6.40 -0.32 3.65
C VAL A 85 5.70 -1.24 2.66
N VAL A 86 5.95 -1.06 1.36
CA VAL A 86 5.35 -1.92 0.32
C VAL A 86 5.93 -3.34 0.38
N GLY A 87 7.22 -3.49 0.69
CA GLY A 87 7.85 -4.78 0.97
C GLY A 87 7.20 -5.52 2.14
N GLY A 88 6.94 -4.81 3.26
CA GLY A 88 6.27 -5.38 4.43
C GLY A 88 4.83 -5.86 4.14
N LEU A 89 4.08 -5.17 3.27
CA LEU A 89 2.76 -5.65 2.83
C LEU A 89 2.88 -6.96 2.03
N ARG A 90 3.90 -7.08 1.18
CA ARG A 90 4.18 -8.32 0.43
C ARG A 90 4.55 -9.46 1.37
N GLU A 91 5.43 -9.23 2.34
CA GLU A 91 5.80 -10.21 3.36
C GLU A 91 4.62 -10.66 4.22
N ALA A 92 3.63 -9.78 4.42
CA ALA A 92 2.39 -10.10 5.11
C ALA A 92 1.38 -10.91 4.26
N GLY A 93 1.69 -11.24 3.00
CA GLY A 93 0.85 -12.05 2.13
C GLY A 93 0.12 -11.28 1.02
N ALA A 94 0.34 -9.97 0.87
CA ALA A 94 -0.23 -9.24 -0.27
C ALA A 94 0.43 -9.70 -1.58
N GLN A 95 -0.39 -10.26 -2.47
CA GLN A 95 0.00 -10.69 -3.81
C GLN A 95 -0.11 -9.53 -4.82
N HIS A 96 -0.89 -8.51 -4.50
CA HIS A 96 -1.05 -7.30 -5.30
C HIS A 96 -1.16 -6.05 -4.41
N VAL A 97 -0.41 -5.00 -4.74
CA VAL A 97 -0.52 -3.69 -4.08
C VAL A 97 -0.85 -2.63 -5.13
N LEU A 98 -2.05 -2.06 -5.03
CA LEU A 98 -2.46 -0.93 -5.85
C LEU A 98 -1.89 0.36 -5.23
N LEU A 99 -0.80 0.85 -5.81
CA LEU A 99 -0.23 2.16 -5.48
C LEU A 99 -1.10 3.25 -6.10
N ASN A 100 -1.69 4.10 -5.26
CA ASN A 100 -2.66 5.08 -5.70
C ASN A 100 -2.24 6.51 -5.29
N PRO A 101 -1.49 7.22 -6.14
CA PRO A 101 -1.20 8.64 -5.91
C PRO A 101 -2.49 9.47 -5.99
N ALA A 102 -2.61 10.47 -5.11
CA ALA A 102 -3.81 11.30 -4.97
C ALA A 102 -3.64 12.74 -5.50
N TYR A 103 -2.42 13.14 -5.86
CA TYR A 103 -2.09 14.47 -6.39
C TYR A 103 -0.82 14.41 -7.26
N ASP A 104 -0.53 15.48 -8.01
CA ASP A 104 0.64 15.59 -8.89
C ASP A 104 0.92 14.29 -9.67
N HIS A 105 -0.12 13.71 -10.27
CA HIS A 105 -0.14 12.31 -10.72
C HIS A 105 1.07 11.93 -11.59
N MET A 106 1.48 12.79 -12.51
CA MET A 106 2.63 12.53 -13.38
C MET A 106 3.95 12.49 -12.60
N LYS A 107 4.18 13.45 -11.69
CA LYS A 107 5.38 13.47 -10.83
C LYS A 107 5.41 12.26 -9.91
N GLN A 108 4.28 11.95 -9.28
CA GLN A 108 4.18 10.80 -8.38
C GLN A 108 4.38 9.49 -9.14
N LEU A 109 3.78 9.33 -10.32
CA LEU A 109 3.96 8.13 -11.16
C LEU A 109 5.43 7.96 -11.57
N GLU A 110 6.10 9.04 -11.96
CA GLU A 110 7.53 9.01 -12.30
C GLU A 110 8.39 8.57 -11.11
N LEU A 111 8.15 9.14 -9.92
CA LEU A 111 8.87 8.75 -8.70
C LEU A 111 8.60 7.29 -8.32
N LEU A 112 7.35 6.83 -8.40
CA LEU A 112 7.02 5.44 -8.12
C LEU A 112 7.71 4.49 -9.12
N ALA A 113 7.66 4.80 -10.41
CA ALA A 113 8.22 3.98 -11.47
C ALA A 113 9.76 3.95 -11.47
N THR A 114 10.42 5.04 -11.06
CA THR A 114 11.88 5.15 -11.13
C THR A 114 12.58 4.92 -9.80
N LYS A 115 11.92 5.19 -8.66
CA LYS A 115 12.53 5.15 -7.33
C LYS A 115 11.91 4.12 -6.39
N VAL A 116 10.69 3.63 -6.60
CA VAL A 116 10.05 2.68 -5.67
C VAL A 116 9.94 1.29 -6.28
N VAL A 117 9.16 1.16 -7.35
CA VAL A 117 8.82 -0.13 -7.96
C VAL A 117 10.06 -0.95 -8.36
N PRO A 118 11.12 -0.39 -8.98
CA PRO A 118 12.30 -1.17 -9.36
C PRO A 118 12.99 -1.84 -8.16
N GLN A 119 12.99 -1.18 -7.00
CA GLN A 119 13.69 -1.68 -5.80
C GLN A 119 12.94 -2.85 -5.14
N LEU A 120 11.63 -2.99 -5.38
CA LEU A 120 10.82 -4.09 -4.83
C LEU A 120 11.22 -5.46 -5.43
N TYR A 121 11.75 -5.47 -6.65
CA TYR A 121 12.19 -6.70 -7.33
C TYR A 121 13.65 -7.04 -7.04
N THR A 122 14.50 -6.05 -6.77
CA THR A 122 15.93 -6.29 -6.45
C THR A 122 16.11 -7.03 -5.13
N GLN A 123 15.16 -6.90 -4.20
CA GLN A 123 15.17 -7.62 -2.92
C GLN A 123 14.87 -9.14 -3.03
N ARG A 124 14.56 -9.68 -4.22
CA ARG A 124 14.35 -11.14 -4.42
C ARG A 124 15.65 -11.96 -4.48
N LEU A 125 16.83 -11.31 -4.50
CA LEU A 125 18.13 -11.98 -4.73
C LEU A 125 18.99 -12.11 -3.45
N LYS A 126 18.40 -12.05 -2.26
CA LYS A 126 19.07 -12.40 -1.01
C LYS A 126 18.33 -13.52 -0.30
#